data_AF-A0A8S3S4K6-F1
#
_entry.id   AF-A0A8S3S4K6-F1
#
_cell.length_a   1.000
_cell.length_b   1.000
_cell.length_c   1.000
_cell.angle_alpha   90.00
_cell.angle_beta   90.00
_cell.angle_gamma   90.00
#
_symmetry.space_group_name_H-M   'P 1'
#
loop_
_entity.id
_entity.type
_entity.pdbx_description
1 polymer ?
#
loop_
_entity_poly.entity_id
_entity_poly.type
_entity_poly.pdbx_seq_one_letter_code
_entity_poly.pdbx_strand_id
1 'polypeptide(L)'
;MTAKARLDGHEKWNSIRQGRNIQMNLAKELHHNANIPLRRCGIDDIKSFQRVLDGYQIHVVSKEHFNAIIYEGPEAEKKIYLYLHDNHFDVITKMPAFLGRSYYCTICNKGYDHKERHTCNNACHHCYKIHDVQKEQWKYCEDCNRYFLNNICFNLHKQTSKLGQSTCTTNFRCNQCGQSVYAKLHKKPHLCGEQYCRVCKDYFPESHQCYMLPEQIKKDHNKYFSQSTHENDQSTAQMSQKEKSKIFIFFDFECRQDDILQCDRGYKTTTEEKKCIHCKQSWCGTRKHTPNLCVVHKVCEECMSKEVNSSTRCHKCGQNEYIFRGETARDDFCRWLFSEANSGAKVLCHNFKGYDSYPILQYLYQNGVLPEVIKSGSKFMSIDVP
;
A
#
# COMPACT_ATOMS: atom_id res chain seq x y z
N MET A 1 -15.48 11.16 30.63
CA MET A 1 -14.75 10.59 31.79
C MET A 1 -13.84 9.43 31.44
N THR A 2 -14.31 8.35 30.79
CA THR A 2 -13.46 7.19 30.46
C THR A 2 -12.18 7.58 29.70
N ALA A 3 -12.26 8.47 28.70
CA ALA A 3 -11.09 8.95 27.97
C ALA A 3 -10.08 9.68 28.88
N LYS A 4 -10.56 10.60 29.73
CA LYS A 4 -9.74 11.34 30.72
C LYS A 4 -9.01 10.38 31.66
N ALA A 5 -9.73 9.42 32.25
CA ALA A 5 -9.15 8.45 33.18
C ALA A 5 -8.03 7.61 32.56
N ARG A 6 -8.13 7.32 31.26
CA ARG A 6 -7.07 6.63 30.51
C ARG A 6 -5.83 7.52 30.33
N LEU A 7 -6.03 8.77 29.92
CA LEU A 7 -4.94 9.72 29.67
C LEU A 7 -4.18 10.09 30.95
N ASP A 8 -4.90 10.19 32.07
CA ASP A 8 -4.32 10.47 33.39
C ASP A 8 -3.70 9.24 34.07
N GLY A 9 -3.85 8.04 33.51
CA GLY A 9 -3.35 6.82 34.14
C GLY A 9 -4.03 6.52 35.49
N HIS A 10 -5.33 6.80 35.60
CA HIS A 10 -6.07 6.69 36.86
C HIS A 10 -5.96 5.27 37.46
N GLU A 11 -5.64 5.18 38.76
CA GLU A 11 -5.47 3.92 39.50
C GLU A 11 -6.63 2.92 39.34
N LYS A 12 -7.87 3.42 39.22
CA LYS A 12 -9.09 2.61 39.06
C LYS A 12 -9.54 2.47 37.60
N TRP A 13 -8.61 2.62 36.65
CA TRP A 13 -8.86 2.55 35.20
C TRP A 13 -9.72 1.35 34.80
N ASN A 14 -9.40 0.15 35.28
CA ASN A 14 -10.14 -1.07 34.93
C ASN A 14 -11.61 -1.00 35.35
N SER A 15 -11.89 -0.46 36.55
CA SER A 15 -13.26 -0.27 37.05
C SER A 15 -14.02 0.80 36.26
N ILE A 16 -13.33 1.88 35.85
CA ILE A 16 -13.92 2.95 35.05
C ILE A 16 -14.26 2.45 33.63
N ARG A 17 -13.34 1.72 32.99
CA ARG A 17 -13.54 1.16 31.64
C ARG A 17 -14.68 0.14 31.61
N GLN A 18 -14.86 -0.66 32.67
CA GLN A 18 -15.93 -1.65 32.78
C GLN A 18 -17.31 -1.04 33.13
N GLY A 19 -17.42 0.28 33.27
CA GLY A 19 -18.71 0.93 33.55
C GLY A 19 -19.25 0.68 34.96
N ARG A 20 -18.38 0.38 35.94
CA ARG A 20 -18.81 0.23 37.35
C ARG A 20 -19.24 1.57 37.94
N ASN A 21 -19.87 1.56 39.11
CA ASN A 21 -20.39 2.76 39.81
C ASN A 21 -19.45 3.98 39.83
N ILE A 22 -18.13 3.76 39.89
CA ILE A 22 -17.15 4.86 39.82
C ILE A 22 -17.23 5.68 38.52
N GLN A 23 -17.49 5.04 37.38
CA GLN A 23 -17.65 5.72 36.09
C GLN A 23 -18.87 6.64 36.12
N MET A 24 -19.98 6.16 36.69
CA MET A 24 -21.19 6.95 36.86
C MET A 24 -21.00 8.12 37.83
N ASN A 25 -20.31 7.92 38.96
CA ASN A 25 -20.04 8.99 39.92
C ASN A 25 -19.18 10.10 39.30
N LEU A 26 -18.11 9.72 38.60
CA LEU A 26 -17.25 10.66 37.87
C LEU A 26 -18.02 11.38 36.74
N ALA A 27 -18.94 10.69 36.07
CA ALA A 27 -19.79 11.32 35.05
C ALA A 27 -20.74 12.35 35.67
N LYS A 28 -21.37 12.05 36.82
CA LYS A 28 -22.22 12.99 37.56
C LYS A 28 -21.45 14.26 37.97
N GLU A 29 -20.22 14.09 38.45
CA GLU A 29 -19.34 15.21 38.79
C GLU A 29 -19.00 16.08 37.58
N LEU A 30 -18.67 15.46 36.43
CA LEU A 30 -18.42 16.20 35.20
C LEU A 30 -19.66 16.99 34.72
N HIS A 31 -20.85 16.39 34.82
CA HIS A 31 -22.12 17.06 34.54
C HIS A 31 -22.36 18.27 35.45
N HIS A 32 -22.10 18.10 36.75
CA HIS A 32 -22.21 19.18 37.74
C HIS A 32 -21.26 20.33 37.41
N ASN A 33 -19.99 20.04 37.17
CA ASN A 33 -18.96 21.05 36.86
C ASN A 33 -19.28 21.80 35.56
N ALA A 34 -19.79 21.10 34.54
CA ALA A 34 -20.18 21.70 33.26
C ALA A 34 -21.54 22.42 33.30
N ASN A 35 -22.25 22.38 34.43
CA ASN A 35 -23.62 22.87 34.59
C ASN A 35 -24.59 22.26 33.55
N ILE A 36 -24.49 20.95 33.31
CA ILE A 36 -25.33 20.20 32.37
C ILE A 36 -26.16 19.17 33.13
N PRO A 37 -27.50 19.16 32.99
CA PRO A 37 -28.34 18.15 33.63
C PRO A 37 -27.99 16.74 33.15
N LEU A 38 -28.21 15.74 34.00
CA LEU A 38 -28.03 14.33 33.64
C LEU A 38 -29.10 13.91 32.63
N ARG A 39 -28.75 13.91 31.35
CA ARG A 39 -29.57 13.49 30.22
C ARG A 39 -28.68 12.95 29.10
N ARG A 40 -29.29 12.53 27.99
CA ARG A 40 -28.54 12.30 26.75
C ARG A 40 -27.86 13.59 26.31
N CYS A 41 -26.57 13.50 26.03
CA CYS A 41 -25.74 14.64 25.63
C CYS A 41 -25.52 14.65 24.12
N GLY A 42 -25.50 15.84 23.53
CA GLY A 42 -25.15 16.08 22.13
C GLY A 42 -23.86 16.91 21.98
N ILE A 43 -23.60 17.39 20.77
CA ILE A 43 -22.39 18.18 20.45
C ILE A 43 -22.32 19.49 21.24
N ASP A 44 -23.45 20.17 21.50
CA ASP A 44 -23.44 21.40 22.29
C ASP A 44 -23.06 21.15 23.76
N ASP A 45 -23.41 19.98 24.29
CA ASP A 45 -22.95 19.57 25.62
C ASP A 45 -21.45 19.26 25.60
N ILE A 46 -20.91 18.70 24.51
CA ILE A 46 -19.46 18.52 24.34
C ILE A 46 -18.71 19.86 24.42
N LYS A 47 -19.24 20.93 23.83
CA LYS A 47 -18.64 22.28 23.95
C LYS A 47 -18.62 22.75 25.40
N SER A 48 -19.67 22.45 26.17
CA SER A 48 -19.72 22.77 27.60
C SER A 48 -18.74 21.93 28.42
N PHE A 49 -18.61 20.63 28.13
CA PHE A 49 -17.61 19.77 28.75
C PHE A 49 -16.17 20.18 28.41
N GLN A 50 -15.92 20.65 27.18
CA GLN A 50 -14.62 21.19 26.77
C GLN A 50 -14.17 22.36 27.66
N ARG A 51 -15.09 23.21 28.11
CA ARG A 51 -14.77 24.37 28.96
C ARG A 51 -14.30 24.00 30.38
N VAL A 52 -14.72 22.83 30.89
CA VAL A 52 -14.39 22.39 32.25
C VAL A 52 -13.29 21.33 32.29
N LEU A 53 -12.85 20.86 31.13
CA LEU A 53 -11.74 19.92 30.98
C LEU A 53 -10.48 20.70 30.58
N ASP A 54 -9.94 21.46 31.53
CA ASP A 54 -8.72 22.23 31.32
C ASP A 54 -7.51 21.32 31.01
N GLY A 55 -6.65 21.75 30.09
CA GLY A 55 -5.53 20.97 29.57
C GLY A 55 -5.91 19.83 28.60
N TYR A 56 -7.20 19.70 28.23
CA TYR A 56 -7.68 18.71 27.26
C TYR A 56 -8.25 19.36 26.01
N GLN A 57 -8.05 18.72 24.86
CA GLN A 57 -8.70 19.07 23.59
C GLN A 57 -9.58 17.91 23.15
N ILE A 58 -10.87 18.15 22.98
CA ILE A 58 -11.83 17.15 22.53
C ILE A 58 -11.96 17.21 21.01
N HIS A 59 -11.83 16.05 20.36
CA HIS A 59 -12.16 15.82 18.97
C HIS A 59 -13.35 14.87 18.88
N VAL A 60 -14.35 15.20 18.07
CA VAL A 60 -15.49 14.31 17.80
C VAL A 60 -15.44 13.84 16.36
N VAL A 61 -15.35 12.53 16.18
CA VAL A 61 -15.42 11.82 14.90
C VAL A 61 -16.84 11.32 14.69
N SER A 62 -17.45 11.50 13.52
CA SER A 62 -18.85 11.11 13.28
C SER A 62 -19.02 10.03 12.23
N LYS A 63 -19.78 8.98 12.56
CA LYS A 63 -20.20 7.92 11.62
C LYS A 63 -21.00 8.49 10.45
N GLU A 64 -21.93 9.39 10.74
CA GLU A 64 -22.82 10.00 9.74
C GLU A 64 -22.07 10.88 8.74
N HIS A 65 -20.93 11.44 9.16
CA HIS A 65 -20.05 12.25 8.32
C HIS A 65 -18.84 11.47 7.81
N PHE A 66 -19.00 10.17 7.51
CA PHE A 66 -17.95 9.31 6.96
C PHE A 66 -16.66 9.28 7.79
N ASN A 67 -16.79 9.26 9.12
CA ASN A 67 -15.67 9.32 10.08
C ASN A 67 -14.84 10.60 10.00
N ALA A 68 -15.42 11.70 9.52
CA ALA A 68 -14.80 13.02 9.63
C ALA A 68 -14.85 13.53 11.07
N ILE A 69 -13.88 14.38 11.41
CA ILE A 69 -13.91 15.17 12.64
C ILE A 69 -14.90 16.32 12.43
N ILE A 70 -15.95 16.35 13.25
CA ILE A 70 -17.04 17.34 13.19
C ILE A 70 -16.98 18.38 14.30
N TYR A 71 -16.12 18.15 15.30
CA TYR A 71 -15.82 19.12 16.35
C TYR A 71 -14.36 18.97 16.78
N GLU A 72 -13.69 20.10 16.96
CA GLU A 72 -12.32 20.22 17.44
C GLU A 72 -12.29 21.37 18.46
N GLY A 73 -11.94 21.04 19.71
CA GLY A 73 -11.79 22.01 20.78
C GLY A 73 -10.52 22.86 20.64
N PRO A 74 -10.32 23.84 21.54
CA PRO A 74 -9.08 24.61 21.61
C PRO A 74 -7.84 23.72 21.77
N GLU A 75 -6.71 24.12 21.16
CA GLU A 75 -5.47 23.32 21.21
C GLU A 75 -5.01 23.11 22.65
N ALA A 76 -4.76 21.85 23.00
CA ALA A 76 -4.24 21.47 24.30
C ALA A 76 -3.36 20.21 24.20
N GLU A 77 -2.53 19.99 25.22
CA GLU A 77 -1.57 18.87 25.24
C GLU A 77 -2.26 17.50 25.20
N LYS A 78 -3.34 17.31 25.98
CA LYS A 78 -4.03 16.03 26.09
C LYS A 78 -5.23 15.95 25.15
N LYS A 79 -5.15 15.10 24.12
CA LYS A 79 -6.21 14.94 23.11
C LYS A 79 -7.17 13.81 23.45
N ILE A 80 -8.46 14.11 23.57
CA ILE A 80 -9.56 13.16 23.76
C ILE A 80 -10.28 12.97 22.42
N TYR A 81 -10.37 11.74 21.94
CA TYR A 81 -11.11 11.41 20.72
C TYR A 81 -12.39 10.65 21.06
N LEU A 82 -13.53 11.17 20.62
CA LEU A 82 -14.85 10.56 20.78
C LEU A 82 -15.40 10.17 19.41
N TYR A 83 -16.09 9.04 19.34
CA TYR A 83 -16.79 8.55 18.16
C TYR A 83 -18.29 8.68 18.36
N LEU A 84 -18.93 9.54 17.56
CA LEU A 84 -20.38 9.75 17.54
C LEU A 84 -21.02 8.81 16.51
N HIS A 85 -21.85 7.89 17.00
CA HIS A 85 -22.66 7.00 16.17
C HIS A 85 -23.97 6.65 16.87
N ASP A 86 -25.06 6.53 16.12
CA ASP A 86 -26.37 6.09 16.63
C ASP A 86 -26.82 6.89 17.89
N ASN A 87 -26.57 8.20 17.90
CA ASN A 87 -26.79 9.13 19.02
C ASN A 87 -26.06 8.75 20.33
N HIS A 88 -24.92 8.06 20.22
CA HIS A 88 -24.05 7.66 21.32
C HIS A 88 -22.60 8.08 21.08
N PHE A 89 -21.85 8.30 22.17
CA PHE A 89 -20.43 8.64 22.12
C PHE A 89 -19.58 7.51 22.71
N ASP A 90 -18.74 6.92 21.87
CA ASP A 90 -17.69 5.99 22.28
C ASP A 90 -16.33 6.66 22.37
N VAL A 91 -15.41 6.08 23.15
CA VAL A 91 -14.04 6.59 23.25
C VAL A 91 -13.16 5.94 22.19
N ILE A 92 -12.52 6.75 21.35
CA ILE A 92 -11.45 6.29 20.47
C ILE A 92 -10.15 6.30 21.28
N THR A 93 -9.66 5.11 21.62
CA THR A 93 -8.45 4.98 22.44
C THR A 93 -7.15 5.16 21.67
N LYS A 94 -7.17 4.90 20.35
CA LYS A 94 -6.04 5.07 19.44
C LYS A 94 -6.58 5.42 18.04
N MET A 95 -6.35 6.64 17.58
CA MET A 95 -6.75 7.07 16.23
C MET A 95 -6.18 6.19 15.10
N PRO A 96 -4.89 5.76 15.12
CA PRO A 96 -4.38 4.86 14.08
C PRO A 96 -5.16 3.55 13.99
N ALA A 97 -5.51 2.96 15.13
CA ALA A 97 -6.28 1.71 15.19
C ALA A 97 -7.70 1.90 14.66
N PHE A 98 -8.36 3.02 15.02
CA PHE A 98 -9.69 3.36 14.52
C PHE A 98 -9.72 3.55 13.00
N LEU A 99 -8.68 4.18 12.43
CA LEU A 99 -8.58 4.43 10.99
C LEU A 99 -7.99 3.25 10.19
N GLY A 100 -7.56 2.18 10.85
CA GLY A 100 -6.86 1.07 10.21
C GLY A 100 -5.53 1.49 9.54
N ARG A 101 -4.77 2.40 10.17
CA ARG A 101 -3.49 2.94 9.67
C ARG A 101 -2.36 2.73 10.67
N SER A 102 -1.12 2.76 10.17
CA SER A 102 0.06 2.60 11.03
C SER A 102 0.30 3.80 11.94
N TYR A 103 -0.05 5.01 11.47
CA TYR A 103 0.20 6.27 12.16
C TYR A 103 -0.98 7.24 11.97
N TYR A 104 -1.03 8.28 12.81
CA TYR A 104 -2.02 9.35 12.75
C TYR A 104 -1.34 10.69 12.98
N CYS A 105 -1.69 11.68 12.16
CA CYS A 105 -1.17 13.03 12.27
C CYS A 105 -2.18 13.91 12.99
N THR A 106 -1.77 14.48 14.13
CA THR A 106 -2.58 15.38 14.95
C THR A 106 -2.67 16.81 14.41
N ILE A 107 -1.90 17.14 13.36
CA ILE A 107 -1.90 18.47 12.75
C ILE A 107 -2.90 18.53 11.60
N CYS A 108 -2.90 17.52 10.71
CA CYS A 108 -3.81 17.48 9.56
C CYS A 108 -4.96 16.49 9.73
N ASN A 109 -5.06 15.85 10.90
CA ASN A 109 -6.10 14.89 11.25
C ASN A 109 -6.27 13.72 10.26
N LYS A 110 -5.15 13.21 9.71
CA LYS A 110 -5.11 12.11 8.73
C LYS A 110 -4.30 10.91 9.23
N GLY A 111 -4.82 9.71 8.99
CA GLY A 111 -4.08 8.46 9.14
C GLY A 111 -3.14 8.21 7.96
N TYR A 112 -1.97 7.61 8.22
CA TYR A 112 -0.96 7.33 7.20
C TYR A 112 -0.11 6.11 7.56
N ASP A 113 0.54 5.50 6.56
CA ASP A 113 1.27 4.23 6.75
C ASP A 113 2.79 4.37 6.74
N HIS A 114 3.32 5.45 6.19
CA HIS A 114 4.77 5.68 6.11
C HIS A 114 5.13 7.08 6.61
N LYS A 115 5.89 7.15 7.72
CA LYS A 115 6.32 8.43 8.32
C LYS A 115 7.05 9.35 7.34
N GLU A 116 7.92 8.80 6.50
CA GLU A 116 8.74 9.59 5.56
C GLU A 116 7.93 10.17 4.39
N ARG A 117 6.74 9.63 4.10
CA ARG A 117 5.89 10.09 2.99
C ARG A 117 4.70 10.92 3.44
N HIS A 118 4.52 11.10 4.74
CA HIS A 118 3.41 11.87 5.27
C HIS A 118 3.65 13.37 5.09
N THR A 119 3.03 13.95 4.08
CA THR A 119 3.05 15.39 3.81
C THR A 119 1.92 16.09 4.56
N CYS A 120 2.14 16.32 5.86
CA CYS A 120 1.43 17.42 6.55
C CYS A 120 1.90 18.73 5.90
N ASN A 121 1.00 19.69 5.64
CA ASN A 121 1.22 20.92 4.86
C ASN A 121 2.43 21.82 5.24
N ASN A 122 3.27 21.44 6.22
CA ASN A 122 4.42 22.19 6.72
C ASN A 122 5.75 21.39 6.71
N ALA A 123 5.82 20.23 6.03
CA ALA A 123 7.09 19.55 5.83
C ALA A 123 7.91 20.27 4.75
N CYS A 124 9.02 20.89 5.14
CA CYS A 124 9.90 21.57 4.20
C CYS A 124 10.49 20.58 3.18
N HIS A 125 10.29 20.81 1.89
CA HIS A 125 10.76 19.92 0.81
C HIS A 125 12.30 19.85 0.70
N HIS A 126 13.02 20.78 1.33
CA HIS A 126 14.49 20.82 1.31
C HIS A 126 15.08 19.92 2.41
N CYS A 127 14.67 20.11 3.66
CA CYS A 127 15.23 19.34 4.78
C CYS A 127 14.38 18.13 5.19
N TYR A 128 13.16 18.00 4.65
CA TYR A 128 12.15 17.00 5.04
C TYR A 128 11.78 17.04 6.53
N LYS A 129 11.94 18.21 7.17
CA LYS A 129 11.56 18.48 8.57
C LYS A 129 10.44 19.52 8.62
N ILE A 130 9.70 19.50 9.72
CA ILE A 130 8.63 20.48 9.99
C ILE A 130 9.26 21.71 10.63
N HIS A 131 9.17 22.86 9.97
CA HIS A 131 9.55 24.16 10.50
C HIS A 131 8.84 25.28 9.72
N ASP A 132 8.82 26.49 10.27
CA ASP A 132 8.32 27.65 9.54
C ASP A 132 9.23 27.97 8.35
N VAL A 133 8.62 28.11 7.17
CA VAL A 133 9.29 28.30 5.88
C VAL A 133 9.47 29.81 5.60
N GLN A 134 8.97 30.70 6.45
CA GLN A 134 9.02 32.14 6.20
C GLN A 134 10.40 32.76 6.55
N LYS A 135 11.27 32.86 5.53
CA LYS A 135 12.34 33.86 5.29
C LYS A 135 13.36 33.29 4.30
N GLU A 136 13.61 34.02 3.22
CA GLU A 136 14.53 33.63 2.15
C GLU A 136 15.96 34.10 2.44
N GLN A 137 16.82 33.17 2.87
CA GLN A 137 18.27 33.38 2.93
C GLN A 137 18.95 32.05 2.58
N TRP A 138 18.97 31.72 1.30
CA TRP A 138 19.42 30.42 0.80
C TRP A 138 20.84 30.08 1.26
N LYS A 139 21.03 28.83 1.67
CA LYS A 139 22.30 28.26 2.14
C LYS A 139 22.63 27.01 1.33
N TYR A 140 23.85 26.97 0.81
CA TYR A 140 24.41 25.82 0.12
C TYR A 140 25.11 24.89 1.11
N CYS A 141 24.92 23.58 0.98
CA CYS A 141 25.64 22.57 1.76
C CYS A 141 26.66 21.85 0.87
N GLU A 142 27.93 21.93 1.23
CA GLU A 142 29.04 21.27 0.53
C GLU A 142 29.04 19.75 0.73
N ASP A 143 28.48 19.25 1.84
CA ASP A 143 28.46 17.81 2.15
C ASP A 143 27.47 17.03 1.26
N CYS A 144 26.33 17.64 0.91
CA CYS A 144 25.28 16.97 0.13
C CYS A 144 24.96 17.67 -1.20
N ASN A 145 25.63 18.76 -1.53
CA ASN A 145 25.45 19.58 -2.75
C ASN A 145 24.00 20.04 -2.99
N ARG A 146 23.27 20.35 -1.90
CA ARG A 146 21.86 20.81 -1.94
C ARG A 146 21.72 22.20 -1.34
N TYR A 147 20.66 22.89 -1.77
CA TYR A 147 20.29 24.22 -1.29
C TYR A 147 19.14 24.13 -0.27
N PHE A 148 19.24 24.94 0.78
CA PHE A 148 18.28 25.03 1.88
C PHE A 148 17.85 26.48 2.08
N LEU A 149 16.59 26.68 2.47
CA LEU A 149 15.95 27.99 2.40
C LEU A 149 16.52 29.05 3.35
N ASN A 150 16.96 28.64 4.54
CA ASN A 150 17.51 29.50 5.59
C ASN A 150 18.37 28.69 6.58
N ASN A 151 18.98 29.36 7.55
CA ASN A 151 19.82 28.72 8.57
C ASN A 151 19.07 27.65 9.39
N ILE A 152 17.77 27.82 9.64
CA ILE A 152 16.96 26.82 10.36
C ILE A 152 16.88 25.54 9.52
N CYS A 153 16.54 25.69 8.23
CA CYS A 153 16.50 24.59 7.27
C CYS A 153 17.88 23.91 7.11
N PHE A 154 18.95 24.71 7.11
CA PHE A 154 20.33 24.23 7.04
C PHE A 154 20.73 23.43 8.30
N ASN A 155 20.40 23.89 9.49
CA ASN A 155 20.76 23.15 10.71
C ASN A 155 19.94 21.86 10.85
N LEU A 156 18.64 21.93 10.52
CA LEU A 156 17.74 20.79 10.62
C LEU A 156 18.05 19.65 9.64
N HIS A 157 18.59 19.94 8.44
CA HIS A 157 18.97 18.86 7.51
C HIS A 157 20.23 18.10 7.97
N LYS A 158 21.14 18.76 8.71
CA LYS A 158 22.33 18.15 9.31
C LYS A 158 22.02 17.40 10.62
N GLN A 159 20.90 17.73 11.27
CA GLN A 159 20.51 17.09 12.51
C GLN A 159 20.35 15.57 12.36
N THR A 160 21.09 14.83 13.18
CA THR A 160 21.03 13.37 13.23
C THR A 160 19.79 12.91 14.01
N SER A 161 19.16 11.85 13.49
CA SER A 161 18.13 11.11 14.20
C SER A 161 18.76 10.24 15.29
N LYS A 162 17.91 9.63 16.14
CA LYS A 162 18.35 8.64 17.15
C LYS A 162 19.14 7.46 16.57
N LEU A 163 19.02 7.21 15.27
CA LEU A 163 19.73 6.17 14.52
C LEU A 163 21.03 6.68 13.87
N GLY A 164 21.50 7.89 14.20
CA GLY A 164 22.71 8.49 13.65
C GLY A 164 22.60 9.03 12.23
N GLN A 165 21.43 8.94 11.59
CA GLN A 165 21.21 9.39 10.21
C GLN A 165 20.64 10.80 10.13
N SER A 166 21.09 11.61 9.18
CA SER A 166 20.54 12.95 8.89
C SER A 166 20.00 13.03 7.46
N THR A 167 19.26 14.10 7.14
CA THR A 167 18.84 14.35 5.75
C THR A 167 20.06 14.57 4.86
N CYS A 168 21.11 15.19 5.38
CA CYS A 168 22.38 15.43 4.70
C CYS A 168 23.05 14.13 4.24
N THR A 169 23.12 13.12 5.11
CA THR A 169 23.79 11.84 4.77
C THR A 169 22.94 10.91 3.93
N THR A 170 21.61 11.11 3.92
CA THR A 170 20.69 10.24 3.20
C THR A 170 20.32 10.77 1.82
N ASN A 171 20.28 12.08 1.61
CA ASN A 171 19.88 12.71 0.35
C ASN A 171 20.96 13.69 -0.12
N PHE A 172 21.65 13.33 -1.20
CA PHE A 172 22.69 14.18 -1.81
C PHE A 172 22.42 14.39 -3.31
N ARG A 173 23.03 15.44 -3.88
CA ARG A 173 23.00 15.72 -5.31
C ARG A 173 24.36 15.36 -5.90
N CYS A 174 24.36 14.59 -6.99
CA CYS A 174 25.60 14.26 -7.70
C CYS A 174 26.16 15.50 -8.41
N ASN A 175 27.46 15.77 -8.24
CA ASN A 175 28.12 16.92 -8.87
C ASN A 175 28.40 16.73 -10.37
N GLN A 176 28.40 15.48 -10.85
CA GLN A 176 28.66 15.19 -12.27
C GLN A 176 27.39 15.23 -13.12
N CYS A 177 26.32 14.56 -12.68
CA CYS A 177 25.06 14.47 -13.45
C CYS A 177 23.93 15.34 -12.89
N GLY A 178 24.10 15.95 -11.72
CA GLY A 178 23.07 16.78 -11.08
C GLY A 178 21.89 16.02 -10.49
N GLN A 179 21.86 14.68 -10.59
CA GLN A 179 20.78 13.82 -10.11
C GLN A 179 20.70 13.82 -8.58
N SER A 180 19.47 13.81 -8.05
CA SER A 180 19.22 13.62 -6.62
C SER A 180 19.25 12.15 -6.26
N VAL A 181 20.08 11.79 -5.29
CA VAL A 181 20.40 10.42 -4.90
C VAL A 181 19.95 10.19 -3.47
N TYR A 182 19.18 9.11 -3.25
CA TYR A 182 18.82 8.65 -1.91
C TYR A 182 19.68 7.45 -1.50
N ALA A 183 20.62 7.67 -0.59
CA ALA A 183 21.64 6.69 -0.19
C ALA A 183 21.04 5.39 0.39
N LYS A 184 19.82 5.43 0.96
CA LYS A 184 19.17 4.20 1.44
C LYS A 184 18.68 3.29 0.31
N LEU A 185 18.36 3.85 -0.85
CA LEU A 185 17.95 3.08 -2.02
C LEU A 185 19.16 2.61 -2.84
N HIS A 186 20.23 3.41 -2.86
CA HIS A 186 21.51 3.04 -3.46
C HIS A 186 22.37 2.27 -2.46
N LYS A 187 22.23 0.94 -2.45
CA LYS A 187 23.13 0.05 -1.68
C LYS A 187 24.58 0.05 -2.20
N LYS A 188 24.82 0.66 -3.37
CA LYS A 188 26.11 0.80 -4.05
C LYS A 188 26.39 2.30 -4.31
N PRO A 189 27.65 2.68 -4.56
CA PRO A 189 27.97 4.05 -5.01
C PRO A 189 27.13 4.43 -6.22
N HIS A 190 26.61 5.65 -6.25
CA HIS A 190 25.86 6.18 -7.39
C HIS A 190 26.73 6.17 -8.65
N LEU A 191 26.20 5.64 -9.75
CA LEU A 191 26.79 5.73 -11.09
C LEU A 191 25.95 6.66 -11.96
N CYS A 192 26.60 7.62 -12.62
CA CYS A 192 25.91 8.55 -13.51
C CYS A 192 25.30 7.80 -14.71
N GLY A 193 24.07 8.16 -15.08
CA GLY A 193 23.33 7.51 -16.18
C GLY A 193 22.39 6.39 -15.74
N GLU A 194 22.40 6.00 -14.46
CA GLU A 194 21.45 5.03 -13.93
C GLU A 194 20.11 5.67 -13.52
N GLN A 195 19.02 4.95 -13.80
CA GLN A 195 17.65 5.28 -13.41
C GLN A 195 17.11 4.23 -12.45
N TYR A 196 16.30 4.68 -11.48
CA TYR A 196 15.66 3.78 -10.51
C TYR A 196 14.46 3.08 -11.14
N CYS A 197 14.53 1.76 -11.28
CA CYS A 197 13.39 0.95 -11.66
C CYS A 197 12.50 0.68 -10.45
N ARG A 198 11.25 1.16 -10.47
CA ARG A 198 10.29 0.98 -9.36
C ARG A 198 9.84 -0.48 -9.18
N VAL A 199 9.94 -1.28 -10.24
CA VAL A 199 9.52 -2.67 -10.28
C VAL A 199 10.63 -3.56 -9.73
N CYS A 200 11.83 -3.49 -10.31
CA CYS A 200 13.02 -4.20 -9.80
C CYS A 200 13.52 -3.65 -8.46
N LYS A 201 13.12 -2.43 -8.09
CA LYS A 201 13.51 -1.70 -6.88
C LYS A 201 15.02 -1.46 -6.77
N ASP A 202 15.69 -1.30 -7.90
CA ASP A 202 17.14 -1.04 -8.00
C ASP A 202 17.45 -0.05 -9.14
N TYR A 203 18.71 0.39 -9.23
CA TYR A 203 19.20 1.29 -10.25
C TYR A 203 19.82 0.54 -11.43
N PHE A 204 19.49 0.98 -12.64
CA PHE A 204 19.95 0.37 -13.89
C PHE A 204 20.25 1.42 -14.95
N PRO A 205 21.09 1.14 -15.95
CA PRO A 205 21.25 2.00 -17.12
C PRO A 205 19.91 2.28 -17.83
N GLU A 206 19.85 3.36 -18.61
CA GLU A 206 18.64 3.76 -19.37
C GLU A 206 18.05 2.66 -20.26
N SER A 207 18.88 1.72 -20.73
CA SER A 207 18.45 0.57 -21.56
C SER A 207 17.78 -0.57 -20.78
N HIS A 208 17.52 -0.42 -19.48
CA HIS A 208 16.95 -1.45 -18.63
C HIS A 208 15.58 -1.94 -19.14
N GLN A 209 15.54 -3.21 -19.55
CA GLN A 209 14.31 -3.93 -19.82
C GLN A 209 13.89 -4.62 -18.52
N CYS A 210 12.86 -4.08 -17.87
CA CYS A 210 12.29 -4.66 -16.67
C CYS A 210 11.35 -5.82 -17.06
N TYR A 211 11.57 -7.00 -16.50
CA TYR A 211 10.66 -8.14 -16.64
C TYR A 211 10.60 -8.92 -15.32
N MET A 212 9.52 -9.67 -15.12
CA MET A 212 9.38 -10.56 -13.97
C MET A 212 10.46 -11.64 -13.98
N LEU A 213 11.25 -11.70 -12.91
CA LEU A 213 12.16 -12.80 -12.63
C LEU A 213 11.53 -13.77 -11.61
N PRO A 214 11.88 -15.07 -11.66
CA PRO A 214 11.58 -15.99 -10.57
C PRO A 214 12.03 -15.42 -9.22
N GLU A 215 11.19 -15.52 -8.20
CA GLU A 215 11.50 -14.98 -6.88
C GLU A 215 12.73 -15.69 -6.29
N GLN A 216 13.80 -14.93 -6.03
CA GLN A 216 14.96 -15.48 -5.32
C GLN A 216 14.54 -15.77 -3.88
N ILE A 217 14.44 -17.05 -3.54
CA ILE A 217 14.20 -17.49 -2.15
C ILE A 217 15.33 -16.93 -1.30
N LYS A 218 15.02 -15.89 -0.52
CA LYS A 218 15.89 -15.46 0.58
C LYS A 218 15.98 -16.64 1.54
N LYS A 219 17.20 -17.09 1.82
CA LYS A 219 17.50 -18.12 2.82
C LYS A 219 17.20 -17.58 4.22
N ASP A 220 15.94 -17.27 4.53
CA ASP A 220 15.54 -16.88 5.88
C ASP A 220 14.10 -17.33 6.16
N HIS A 221 14.03 -18.30 7.08
CA HIS A 221 12.88 -18.76 7.86
C HIS A 221 11.78 -19.59 7.17
N ASN A 222 12.09 -20.89 7.18
CA ASN A 222 11.20 -22.01 7.40
C ASN A 222 10.21 -21.75 8.57
N LYS A 223 9.09 -21.05 8.33
CA LYS A 223 8.07 -20.83 9.37
C LYS A 223 6.60 -20.86 8.94
N TYR A 224 6.29 -21.22 7.68
CA TYR A 224 4.90 -21.25 7.20
C TYR A 224 4.45 -22.54 6.49
N PHE A 225 5.24 -23.62 6.51
CA PHE A 225 4.78 -24.93 6.06
C PHE A 225 5.15 -26.02 7.07
N SER A 226 4.39 -26.09 8.18
CA SER A 226 4.35 -27.28 9.03
C SER A 226 3.00 -27.36 9.76
N GLN A 227 1.95 -27.66 9.01
CA GLN A 227 0.75 -28.30 9.55
C GLN A 227 0.29 -29.34 8.53
N SER A 228 0.98 -30.48 8.53
CA SER A 228 0.40 -31.75 8.10
C SER A 228 0.42 -32.64 9.33
N THR A 229 -0.79 -32.97 9.76
CA THR A 229 -1.15 -33.93 10.80
C THR A 229 -0.42 -35.25 10.62
N HIS A 230 0.23 -35.70 11.70
CA HIS A 230 0.66 -37.07 11.88
C HIS A 230 -0.56 -37.95 12.10
N GLU A 231 -0.84 -38.87 11.19
CA GLU A 231 -1.36 -40.19 11.54
C GLU A 231 -0.63 -41.24 10.71
N ASN A 232 -0.01 -42.18 11.42
CA ASN A 232 0.67 -43.35 10.89
C ASN A 232 -0.39 -44.37 10.47
N ASP A 233 -0.20 -45.04 9.35
CA ASP A 233 -0.32 -46.50 9.33
C ASP A 233 0.46 -47.12 8.16
N GLN A 234 1.11 -48.24 8.46
CA GLN A 234 2.04 -48.98 7.61
C GLN A 234 1.33 -50.02 6.73
N SER A 235 2.02 -50.39 5.64
CA SER A 235 1.72 -51.41 4.62
C SER A 235 0.75 -50.94 3.52
N THR A 236 1.04 -51.03 2.21
CA THR A 236 1.70 -52.11 1.46
C THR A 236 2.22 -51.58 0.11
N ALA A 237 3.04 -52.39 -0.55
CA ALA A 237 3.86 -52.14 -1.73
C ALA A 237 3.18 -51.55 -2.99
N GLN A 238 4.04 -50.92 -3.81
CA GLN A 238 3.94 -50.68 -5.27
C GLN A 238 2.88 -49.69 -5.77
N MET A 239 3.34 -48.48 -6.11
CA MET A 239 3.37 -47.96 -7.48
C MET A 239 4.14 -46.63 -7.47
N SER A 240 5.24 -46.57 -8.23
CA SER A 240 6.03 -45.36 -8.44
C SER A 240 5.22 -44.34 -9.25
N GLN A 241 4.38 -43.55 -8.58
CA GLN A 241 3.92 -42.29 -9.15
C GLN A 241 5.09 -41.31 -9.06
N LYS A 242 5.75 -41.10 -10.20
CA LYS A 242 6.76 -40.06 -10.41
C LYS A 242 6.13 -38.74 -9.97
N GLU A 243 6.48 -38.22 -8.78
CA GLU A 243 6.01 -36.92 -8.32
C GLU A 243 6.31 -35.91 -9.43
N LYS A 244 5.26 -35.39 -10.08
CA LYS A 244 5.41 -34.32 -11.07
C LYS A 244 6.08 -33.16 -10.34
N SER A 245 7.32 -32.85 -10.73
CA SER A 245 8.06 -31.73 -10.14
C SER A 245 7.22 -30.46 -10.28
N LYS A 246 7.07 -29.69 -9.20
CA LYS A 246 6.28 -28.46 -9.21
C LYS A 246 6.89 -27.48 -10.21
N ILE A 247 6.07 -27.05 -11.16
CA ILE A 247 6.44 -26.06 -12.17
C ILE A 247 5.81 -24.72 -11.79
N PHE A 248 6.61 -23.67 -11.90
CA PHE A 248 6.19 -22.29 -11.73
C PHE A 248 6.36 -21.55 -13.05
N ILE A 249 5.37 -20.74 -13.39
CA ILE A 249 5.36 -19.92 -14.60
C ILE A 249 5.22 -18.47 -14.16
N PHE A 250 6.25 -17.68 -14.42
CA PHE A 250 6.26 -16.25 -14.19
C PHE A 250 6.03 -15.56 -15.53
N PHE A 251 5.17 -14.55 -15.58
CA PHE A 251 4.99 -13.78 -16.82
C PHE A 251 4.80 -12.30 -16.57
N ASP A 252 5.11 -11.51 -17.59
CA ASP A 252 4.92 -10.06 -17.61
C ASP A 252 4.38 -9.63 -18.97
N PHE A 253 3.30 -8.84 -18.95
CA PHE A 253 2.72 -8.25 -20.16
C PHE A 253 3.19 -6.81 -20.32
N GLU A 254 3.69 -6.50 -21.51
CA GLU A 254 3.76 -5.13 -22.00
C GLU A 254 2.56 -4.88 -22.91
N CYS A 255 1.93 -3.72 -22.76
CA CYS A 255 0.69 -3.39 -23.43
C CYS A 255 0.75 -2.05 -24.16
N ARG A 256 0.18 -2.00 -25.36
CA ARG A 256 -0.14 -0.77 -26.08
C ARG A 256 -1.48 -0.20 -25.64
N GLN A 257 -1.66 1.10 -25.86
CA GLN A 257 -2.85 1.86 -25.47
C GLN A 257 -3.39 2.75 -26.61
N ASP A 258 -3.14 2.33 -27.86
CA ASP A 258 -3.47 3.14 -29.04
C ASP A 258 -4.98 3.25 -29.26
N ASP A 259 -5.73 2.26 -28.77
CA ASP A 259 -7.18 2.18 -28.91
C ASP A 259 -7.90 2.73 -27.68
N ILE A 260 -9.17 3.10 -27.86
CA ILE A 260 -10.08 3.44 -26.76
C ILE A 260 -11.24 2.45 -26.71
N LEU A 261 -11.73 2.16 -25.50
CA LEU A 261 -12.97 1.43 -25.29
C LEU A 261 -14.15 2.31 -25.67
N GLN A 262 -15.06 1.81 -26.50
CA GLN A 262 -16.23 2.56 -26.96
C GLN A 262 -17.50 1.71 -26.85
N CYS A 263 -18.65 2.36 -26.62
CA CYS A 263 -19.95 1.68 -26.76
C CYS A 263 -20.30 1.50 -28.24
N ASP A 264 -21.36 0.72 -28.53
CA ASP A 264 -21.78 0.42 -29.91
C ASP A 264 -22.12 1.66 -30.75
N ARG A 265 -22.40 2.79 -30.09
CA ARG A 265 -22.69 4.09 -30.73
C ARG A 265 -21.46 5.00 -30.86
N GLY A 266 -20.27 4.48 -30.56
CA GLY A 266 -19.02 5.24 -30.50
C GLY A 266 -18.87 6.05 -29.21
N TYR A 267 -17.65 6.50 -28.93
CA TYR A 267 -17.37 7.42 -27.83
C TYR A 267 -17.51 8.88 -28.29
N LYS A 268 -18.31 9.67 -27.55
CA LYS A 268 -18.42 11.11 -27.75
C LYS A 268 -18.65 11.80 -26.42
N THR A 269 -17.98 12.93 -26.19
CA THR A 269 -18.04 13.70 -24.93
C THR A 269 -18.22 15.19 -25.22
N THR A 270 -18.84 15.94 -24.32
CA THR A 270 -18.85 17.41 -24.36
C THR A 270 -17.80 17.97 -23.40
N THR A 271 -17.45 19.25 -23.53
CA THR A 271 -16.50 19.93 -22.61
C THR A 271 -17.02 20.04 -21.17
N GLU A 272 -18.33 19.95 -20.98
CA GLU A 272 -18.99 20.08 -19.67
C GLU A 272 -19.17 18.74 -18.95
N GLU A 273 -19.34 17.64 -19.68
CA GLU A 273 -19.50 16.29 -19.11
C GLU A 273 -18.26 15.43 -19.38
N LYS A 274 -17.58 14.95 -18.33
CA LYS A 274 -16.48 13.97 -18.45
C LYS A 274 -16.96 12.53 -18.73
N LYS A 275 -18.16 12.35 -19.28
CA LYS A 275 -18.78 11.03 -19.50
C LYS A 275 -19.31 10.94 -20.93
N CYS A 276 -19.27 9.74 -21.51
CA CYS A 276 -19.79 9.50 -22.85
C CYS A 276 -21.27 9.92 -22.96
N ILE A 277 -21.63 10.74 -23.95
CA ILE A 277 -23.02 11.21 -24.12
C ILE A 277 -23.98 10.08 -24.50
N HIS A 278 -23.47 9.01 -25.13
CA HIS A 278 -24.29 7.91 -25.63
C HIS A 278 -24.66 6.88 -24.55
N CYS A 279 -23.72 6.51 -23.68
CA CYS A 279 -23.94 5.47 -22.67
C CYS A 279 -23.77 5.96 -21.23
N LYS A 280 -23.21 7.16 -21.02
CA LYS A 280 -22.90 7.78 -19.71
C LYS A 280 -22.01 6.92 -18.79
N GLN A 281 -21.41 5.86 -19.33
CA GLN A 281 -20.51 4.97 -18.60
C GLN A 281 -19.11 5.56 -18.50
N SER A 282 -18.47 5.35 -17.35
CA SER A 282 -17.10 5.82 -17.09
C SER A 282 -16.02 5.06 -17.84
N TRP A 283 -16.30 3.83 -18.29
CA TRP A 283 -15.34 3.03 -19.06
C TRP A 283 -15.27 3.46 -20.55
N CYS A 284 -16.33 4.06 -21.08
CA CYS A 284 -16.40 4.46 -22.48
C CYS A 284 -15.55 5.73 -22.70
N GLY A 285 -14.58 5.65 -23.60
CA GLY A 285 -13.56 6.66 -23.85
C GLY A 285 -12.25 6.42 -23.09
N THR A 286 -12.17 5.38 -22.25
CA THR A 286 -10.92 5.01 -21.58
C THR A 286 -10.00 4.29 -22.54
N ARG A 287 -8.67 4.40 -22.33
CA ARG A 287 -7.68 3.71 -23.18
C ARG A 287 -7.81 2.20 -23.01
N LYS A 288 -7.92 1.51 -24.13
CA LYS A 288 -7.94 0.05 -24.19
C LYS A 288 -6.51 -0.44 -24.10
N HIS A 289 -6.29 -1.31 -23.15
CA HIS A 289 -5.03 -1.99 -22.92
C HIS A 289 -4.96 -3.27 -23.75
N THR A 290 -4.04 -3.34 -24.70
CA THR A 290 -3.86 -4.52 -25.55
C THR A 290 -2.43 -5.06 -25.37
N PRO A 291 -2.24 -6.28 -24.86
CA PRO A 291 -0.91 -6.89 -24.77
C PRO A 291 -0.26 -7.00 -26.15
N ASN A 292 0.98 -6.52 -26.27
CA ASN A 292 1.78 -6.61 -27.50
C ASN A 292 3.11 -7.36 -27.30
N LEU A 293 3.47 -7.64 -26.05
CA LEU A 293 4.60 -8.48 -25.68
C LEU A 293 4.27 -9.22 -24.37
N CYS A 294 4.56 -10.51 -24.31
CA CYS A 294 4.51 -11.31 -23.09
C CYS A 294 5.84 -12.04 -22.94
N VAL A 295 6.54 -11.79 -21.83
CA VAL A 295 7.78 -12.49 -21.47
C VAL A 295 7.45 -13.49 -20.37
N VAL A 296 7.86 -14.74 -20.56
CA VAL A 296 7.50 -15.84 -19.67
C VAL A 296 8.73 -16.60 -19.23
N HIS A 297 8.85 -16.86 -17.92
CA HIS A 297 9.83 -17.76 -17.34
C HIS A 297 9.17 -19.00 -16.74
N LYS A 298 9.48 -20.17 -17.30
CA LYS A 298 9.05 -21.49 -16.82
C LYS A 298 10.19 -22.13 -16.03
N VAL A 299 9.99 -22.37 -14.75
CA VAL A 299 11.02 -22.90 -13.84
C VAL A 299 10.49 -24.00 -12.94
N CYS A 300 11.34 -24.97 -12.62
CA CYS A 300 11.13 -25.87 -11.49
C CYS A 300 11.74 -25.28 -10.21
N GLU A 301 11.53 -25.94 -9.06
CA GLU A 301 12.11 -25.54 -7.77
C GLU A 301 13.64 -25.34 -7.82
N GLU A 302 14.37 -26.16 -8.59
CA GLU A 302 15.82 -26.04 -8.74
C GLU A 302 16.28 -24.88 -9.64
N CYS A 303 15.42 -24.46 -10.56
CA CYS A 303 15.70 -23.35 -11.47
C CYS A 303 15.26 -22.00 -10.89
N MET A 304 14.39 -22.00 -9.88
CA MET A 304 13.85 -20.78 -9.27
C MET A 304 14.93 -19.87 -8.67
N SER A 305 16.05 -20.44 -8.22
CA SER A 305 17.17 -19.68 -7.65
C SER A 305 18.29 -19.35 -8.65
N LYS A 306 18.12 -19.65 -9.94
CA LYS A 306 19.13 -19.46 -10.98
C LYS A 306 18.71 -18.34 -11.92
N GLU A 307 19.68 -17.60 -12.46
CA GLU A 307 19.42 -16.75 -13.63
C GLU A 307 19.09 -17.65 -14.82
N VAL A 308 17.91 -17.46 -15.39
CA VAL A 308 17.40 -18.23 -16.52
C VAL A 308 17.18 -17.28 -17.70
N ASN A 309 17.54 -17.74 -18.89
CA ASN A 309 17.38 -17.01 -20.15
C ASN A 309 16.98 -17.98 -21.28
N SER A 310 16.77 -17.45 -22.49
CA SER A 310 16.44 -18.21 -23.70
C SER A 310 17.36 -19.40 -24.01
N SER A 311 18.61 -19.35 -23.56
CA SER A 311 19.62 -20.39 -23.82
C SER A 311 19.66 -21.46 -22.73
N THR A 312 18.97 -21.25 -21.61
CA THR A 312 18.94 -22.17 -20.48
C THR A 312 17.92 -23.26 -20.75
N ARG A 313 18.38 -24.52 -20.77
CA ARG A 313 17.50 -25.70 -20.82
C ARG A 313 17.64 -26.54 -19.56
N CYS A 314 16.52 -26.96 -19.03
CA CYS A 314 16.44 -27.86 -17.90
C CYS A 314 15.74 -29.16 -18.31
N HIS A 315 16.25 -30.30 -17.83
CA HIS A 315 15.60 -31.59 -18.02
C HIS A 315 14.15 -31.62 -17.44
N LYS A 316 13.85 -30.83 -16.41
CA LYS A 316 12.53 -30.77 -15.75
C LYS A 316 11.59 -29.71 -16.35
N CYS A 317 12.06 -28.48 -16.56
CA CYS A 317 11.21 -27.39 -17.07
C CYS A 317 11.32 -27.15 -18.59
N GLY A 318 12.23 -27.84 -19.28
CA GLY A 318 12.45 -27.67 -20.71
C GLY A 318 13.15 -26.35 -21.01
N GLN A 319 12.67 -25.61 -22.01
CA GLN A 319 13.09 -24.24 -22.26
C GLN A 319 12.53 -23.32 -21.17
N ASN A 320 13.39 -22.47 -20.62
CA ASN A 320 13.06 -21.64 -19.46
C ASN A 320 12.41 -20.30 -19.85
N GLU A 321 12.67 -19.76 -21.04
CA GLU A 321 12.11 -18.47 -21.46
C GLU A 321 11.30 -18.60 -22.76
N TYR A 322 10.11 -17.99 -22.76
CA TYR A 322 9.26 -17.85 -23.94
C TYR A 322 8.87 -16.40 -24.10
N ILE A 323 8.90 -15.91 -25.35
CA ILE A 323 8.55 -14.54 -25.67
C ILE A 323 7.48 -14.55 -26.76
N PHE A 324 6.31 -13.99 -26.46
CA PHE A 324 5.21 -13.81 -27.39
C PHE A 324 5.12 -12.35 -27.79
N ARG A 325 5.05 -12.05 -29.09
CA ARG A 325 5.12 -10.68 -29.63
C ARG A 325 4.01 -10.43 -30.65
N GLY A 326 3.61 -9.18 -30.76
CA GLY A 326 2.64 -8.72 -31.77
C GLY A 326 1.21 -8.70 -31.24
N GLU A 327 0.25 -8.48 -32.14
CA GLU A 327 -1.15 -8.27 -31.79
C GLU A 327 -1.82 -9.52 -31.22
N THR A 328 -1.29 -10.71 -31.52
CA THR A 328 -1.75 -12.00 -31.00
C THR A 328 -1.03 -12.45 -29.73
N ALA A 329 -0.12 -11.63 -29.17
CA ALA A 329 0.74 -12.04 -28.05
C ALA A 329 -0.04 -12.63 -26.87
N ARG A 330 -1.21 -12.04 -26.54
CA ARG A 330 -2.14 -12.57 -25.53
C ARG A 330 -2.60 -13.99 -25.85
N ASP A 331 -3.08 -14.22 -27.07
CA ASP A 331 -3.70 -15.49 -27.48
C ASP A 331 -2.64 -16.58 -27.65
N ASP A 332 -1.48 -16.23 -28.20
CA ASP A 332 -0.35 -17.14 -28.34
C ASP A 332 0.15 -17.59 -26.97
N PHE A 333 0.29 -16.65 -26.04
CA PHE A 333 0.63 -16.96 -24.66
C PHE A 333 -0.42 -17.84 -23.99
N CYS A 334 -1.71 -17.51 -24.09
CA CYS A 334 -2.75 -18.30 -23.42
C CYS A 334 -2.88 -19.71 -24.01
N ARG A 335 -2.76 -19.88 -25.33
CA ARG A 335 -2.71 -21.19 -25.99
C ARG A 335 -1.55 -22.03 -25.47
N TRP A 336 -0.38 -21.42 -25.30
CA TRP A 336 0.76 -22.08 -24.70
C TRP A 336 0.51 -22.40 -23.22
N LEU A 337 0.03 -21.44 -22.43
CA LEU A 337 -0.16 -21.54 -20.99
C LEU A 337 -1.13 -22.67 -20.62
N PHE A 338 -2.24 -22.80 -21.36
CA PHE A 338 -3.27 -23.79 -21.11
C PHE A 338 -3.06 -25.12 -21.88
N SER A 339 -1.88 -25.32 -22.46
CA SER A 339 -1.51 -26.62 -23.04
C SER A 339 -1.23 -27.67 -21.95
N GLU A 340 -1.36 -28.96 -22.31
CA GLU A 340 -1.07 -30.08 -21.38
C GLU A 340 0.34 -30.01 -20.78
N ALA A 341 1.30 -29.44 -21.51
CA ALA A 341 2.70 -29.29 -21.08
C ALA A 341 2.87 -28.38 -19.84
N ASN A 342 1.83 -27.61 -19.49
CA ASN A 342 1.81 -26.69 -18.35
C ASN A 342 0.74 -27.07 -17.30
N SER A 343 0.08 -28.22 -17.46
CA SER A 343 -0.92 -28.71 -16.51
C SER A 343 -0.33 -28.87 -15.11
N GLY A 344 -1.02 -28.33 -14.11
CA GLY A 344 -0.61 -28.33 -12.70
C GLY A 344 0.45 -27.28 -12.34
N ALA A 345 0.85 -26.41 -13.28
CA ALA A 345 1.78 -25.33 -12.97
C ALA A 345 1.13 -24.24 -12.09
N LYS A 346 1.93 -23.59 -11.24
CA LYS A 346 1.54 -22.39 -10.51
C LYS A 346 2.01 -21.15 -11.27
N VAL A 347 1.07 -20.27 -11.62
CA VAL A 347 1.31 -19.11 -12.48
C VAL A 347 1.31 -17.82 -11.66
N LEU A 348 2.30 -16.96 -11.88
CA LEU A 348 2.57 -15.75 -11.10
C LEU A 348 2.85 -14.56 -12.05
N CYS A 349 2.37 -13.37 -11.68
CA CYS A 349 2.59 -12.10 -12.41
C CYS A 349 2.56 -10.90 -11.43
N HIS A 350 3.07 -9.74 -11.86
CA HIS A 350 3.44 -8.64 -10.95
C HIS A 350 2.19 -7.93 -10.43
N ASN A 351 1.15 -7.85 -11.24
CA ASN A 351 -0.04 -7.08 -10.98
C ASN A 351 -1.30 -7.89 -11.28
N PHE A 352 -1.34 -9.15 -10.86
CA PHE A 352 -2.53 -10.01 -11.00
C PHE A 352 -3.80 -9.32 -10.50
N LYS A 353 -3.70 -8.68 -9.33
CA LYS A 353 -4.82 -8.03 -8.64
C LYS A 353 -5.35 -6.78 -9.36
N GLY A 354 -4.51 -6.11 -10.14
CA GLY A 354 -4.84 -4.84 -10.77
C GLY A 354 -5.05 -4.92 -12.27
N TYR A 355 -4.42 -5.87 -12.96
CA TYR A 355 -4.28 -5.80 -14.40
C TYR A 355 -4.09 -7.15 -15.11
N ASP A 356 -3.06 -7.92 -14.77
CA ASP A 356 -2.63 -9.08 -15.56
C ASP A 356 -3.67 -10.22 -15.62
N SER A 357 -4.62 -10.22 -14.68
CA SER A 357 -5.75 -11.15 -14.69
C SER A 357 -6.76 -10.88 -15.82
N TYR A 358 -6.93 -9.64 -16.28
CA TYR A 358 -7.98 -9.30 -17.26
C TYR A 358 -7.72 -9.88 -18.65
N PRO A 359 -6.51 -9.80 -19.24
CA PRO A 359 -6.23 -10.42 -20.53
C PRO A 359 -6.43 -11.95 -20.50
N ILE A 360 -6.06 -12.60 -19.38
CA ILE A 360 -6.25 -14.05 -19.19
C ILE A 360 -7.74 -14.40 -19.08
N LEU A 361 -8.49 -13.69 -18.24
CA LEU A 361 -9.94 -13.90 -18.09
C LEU A 361 -10.67 -13.67 -19.40
N GLN A 362 -10.28 -12.64 -20.16
CA GLN A 362 -10.87 -12.36 -21.47
C GLN A 362 -10.65 -13.53 -22.43
N TYR A 363 -9.43 -14.09 -22.49
CA TYR A 363 -9.16 -15.27 -23.31
C TYR A 363 -10.00 -16.47 -22.88
N LEU A 364 -10.06 -16.76 -21.56
CA LEU A 364 -10.83 -17.90 -21.04
C LEU A 364 -12.31 -17.78 -21.41
N TYR A 365 -12.93 -16.63 -21.18
CA TYR A 365 -14.34 -16.41 -21.53
C TYR A 365 -14.59 -16.44 -23.04
N GLN A 366 -13.67 -15.92 -23.87
CA GLN A 366 -13.77 -16.02 -25.32
C GLN A 366 -13.72 -17.47 -25.82
N ASN A 367 -13.07 -18.36 -25.08
CA ASN A 367 -12.99 -19.79 -25.38
C ASN A 367 -14.00 -20.63 -24.61
N GLY A 368 -14.98 -20.01 -23.95
CA GLY A 368 -16.04 -20.72 -23.21
C GLY A 368 -15.55 -21.44 -21.94
N VAL A 369 -14.36 -21.10 -21.43
CA VAL A 369 -13.81 -21.67 -20.20
C VAL A 369 -14.22 -20.80 -19.02
N LEU A 370 -14.89 -21.42 -18.04
CA LEU A 370 -15.31 -20.76 -16.81
C LEU A 370 -14.37 -21.15 -15.66
N PRO A 371 -13.43 -20.27 -15.26
CA PRO A 371 -12.53 -20.57 -14.14
C PRO A 371 -13.19 -20.30 -12.78
N GLU A 372 -12.68 -20.96 -11.75
CA GLU A 372 -12.95 -20.59 -10.36
C GLU A 372 -12.12 -19.36 -9.99
N VAL A 373 -12.73 -18.38 -9.32
CA VAL A 373 -12.08 -17.10 -9.02
C VAL A 373 -12.27 -16.69 -7.57
N ILE A 374 -11.17 -16.35 -6.89
CA ILE A 374 -11.21 -15.73 -5.56
C ILE A 374 -11.10 -14.22 -5.74
N LYS A 375 -12.00 -13.45 -5.11
CA LYS A 375 -12.06 -11.98 -5.24
C LYS A 375 -11.88 -11.30 -3.89
N SER A 376 -11.34 -10.08 -3.93
CA SER A 376 -11.30 -9.14 -2.81
C SER A 376 -11.89 -7.81 -3.29
N GLY A 377 -13.19 -7.61 -3.02
CA GLY A 377 -13.96 -6.52 -3.64
C GLY A 377 -14.03 -6.69 -5.15
N SER A 378 -13.68 -5.63 -5.91
CA SER A 378 -13.68 -5.63 -7.37
C SER A 378 -12.41 -6.24 -8.01
N LYS A 379 -11.53 -6.84 -7.21
CA LYS A 379 -10.19 -7.28 -7.65
C LYS A 379 -10.06 -8.80 -7.57
N PHE A 380 -9.42 -9.42 -8.56
CA PHE A 380 -9.15 -10.86 -8.60
C PHE A 380 -7.88 -11.18 -7.79
N MET A 381 -7.93 -12.24 -6.98
CA MET A 381 -6.84 -12.67 -6.10
C MET A 381 -6.21 -13.96 -6.59
N SER A 382 -7.01 -14.91 -7.08
CA SER A 382 -6.57 -16.10 -7.79
C SER A 382 -7.59 -16.51 -8.85
N ILE A 383 -7.11 -17.25 -9.85
CA ILE A 383 -7.91 -17.91 -10.88
C ILE A 383 -7.42 -19.36 -10.92
N ASP A 384 -8.33 -20.31 -10.71
CA ASP A 384 -8.09 -21.73 -10.92
C ASP A 384 -8.84 -22.15 -12.19
N VAL A 385 -8.08 -22.62 -13.17
CA VAL A 385 -8.61 -23.04 -14.48
C VAL A 385 -8.78 -24.56 -14.47
N PRO A 386 -9.97 -25.08 -14.82
CA PRO A 386 -10.30 -26.50 -14.75
C PRO A 386 -9.48 -27.37 -15.72
#